data_AF-A0A4R4YIL5-F1
#
_entry.id   AF-A0A4R4YIL5-F1
#
_cell.length_a   1.000
_cell.length_b   1.000
_cell.length_c   1.000
_cell.angle_alpha   90.00
_cell.angle_beta   90.00
_cell.angle_gamma   90.00
#
_symmetry.space_group_name_H-M   'P 1'
#
loop_
_entity.id
_entity.type
_entity.pdbx_description
1 polymer ?
#
loop_
_entity_poly.entity_id
_entity_poly.type
_entity_poly.pdbx_seq_one_letter_code
_entity_poly.pdbx_strand_id
1 'polypeptide(L)'
;MGADSPYGRREDESARVAMDEHVITIRWVEAPDEVAFHDFAQGTYNTFSCSCGLPLAGREAAARHAAEHGQCPMCLGAGTISITPHDTGGCDGCGGSGSTEPRTVTVEARVTESFVREVAELLPDEFGLTDVVAVLEGRLRGGVETVLSVAAGLIRYLEVQGRIVLCTAPDHLPADGVRQHYDDPRWIRIRAM
;
A
#
# COMPACT_ATOMS: atom_id res chain seq x y z
N MET A 1 -32.73 33.99 -48.31
CA MET A 1 -33.49 32.76 -47.95
C MET A 1 -32.46 31.68 -47.66
N GLY A 2 -31.97 31.64 -46.42
CA GLY A 2 -31.05 30.61 -45.95
C GLY A 2 -31.86 29.55 -45.22
N ALA A 3 -31.72 28.29 -45.65
CA ALA A 3 -32.31 27.14 -45.00
C ALA A 3 -31.27 26.59 -44.01
N ASP A 4 -31.49 26.80 -42.71
CA ASP A 4 -30.73 26.13 -41.65
C ASP A 4 -31.55 25.00 -41.05
N SER A 5 -30.93 23.83 -41.03
CA SER A 5 -31.45 22.53 -40.61
C SER A 5 -31.64 22.44 -39.07
N PRO A 6 -32.68 21.75 -38.55
CA PRO A 6 -33.06 21.77 -37.14
C PRO A 6 -32.39 20.70 -36.25
N TYR A 7 -31.21 20.17 -36.60
CA TYR A 7 -30.52 19.17 -35.76
C TYR A 7 -29.54 19.82 -34.77
N GLY A 8 -30.07 20.39 -33.69
CA GLY A 8 -29.28 20.76 -32.51
C GLY A 8 -29.46 19.75 -31.38
N ARG A 9 -28.51 18.81 -31.23
CA ARG A 9 -28.43 17.94 -30.06
C ARG A 9 -26.96 17.74 -29.68
N ARG A 10 -26.67 18.00 -28.38
CA ARG A 10 -25.45 17.65 -27.62
C ARG A 10 -24.21 18.44 -28.09
N GLU A 11 -23.37 19.01 -27.27
CA GLU A 11 -23.05 18.84 -25.86
C GLU A 11 -22.80 20.23 -25.22
N ASP A 12 -23.44 20.51 -24.09
CA ASP A 12 -22.73 21.23 -23.02
C ASP A 12 -22.98 20.48 -21.71
N GLU A 13 -22.72 19.18 -21.80
CA GLU A 13 -22.56 18.24 -20.69
C GLU A 13 -21.13 18.36 -20.12
N SER A 14 -20.39 19.40 -20.48
CA SER A 14 -19.03 19.70 -20.00
C SER A 14 -19.03 20.41 -18.64
N ALA A 15 -20.19 20.85 -18.14
CA ALA A 15 -20.32 21.55 -16.85
C ALA A 15 -20.78 20.65 -15.69
N ARG A 16 -20.89 19.33 -15.87
CA ARG A 16 -21.35 18.38 -14.84
C ARG A 16 -20.31 17.38 -14.34
N VAL A 17 -19.03 17.58 -14.65
CA VAL A 17 -17.93 16.84 -14.02
C VAL A 17 -17.20 17.75 -13.03
N ALA A 18 -17.94 18.34 -12.09
CA ALA A 18 -17.37 18.68 -10.78
C ALA A 18 -17.56 17.43 -9.92
N MET A 19 -16.66 16.46 -10.10
CA MET A 19 -16.64 15.24 -9.29
C MET A 19 -16.42 15.60 -7.83
N ASP A 20 -17.07 14.83 -6.95
CA ASP A 20 -17.00 14.85 -5.48
C ASP A 20 -15.58 14.57 -4.94
N GLU A 21 -14.59 15.35 -5.37
CA GLU A 21 -13.21 15.16 -4.96
C GLU A 21 -12.99 15.89 -3.62
N HIS A 22 -12.95 15.11 -2.54
CA HIS A 22 -12.69 15.60 -1.19
C HIS A 22 -11.18 15.67 -0.92
N VAL A 23 -10.52 16.76 -1.29
CA VAL A 23 -9.09 16.96 -1.01
C VAL A 23 -8.94 17.68 0.33
N ILE A 24 -8.37 17.00 1.33
CA ILE A 24 -8.06 17.62 2.62
C ILE A 24 -6.68 18.26 2.56
N THR A 25 -6.63 19.58 2.70
CA THR A 25 -5.40 20.37 2.77
C THR A 25 -5.03 20.59 4.23
N ILE A 26 -3.78 20.25 4.56
CA ILE A 26 -3.15 20.51 5.85
C ILE A 26 -2.23 21.73 5.68
N ARG A 27 -2.34 22.73 6.54
CA ARG A 27 -1.42 23.86 6.59
C ARG A 27 -0.83 24.02 7.98
N TRP A 28 0.49 24.14 8.04
CA TRP A 28 1.21 24.47 9.26
C TRP A 28 0.94 25.92 9.68
N VAL A 29 0.74 26.15 10.99
CA VAL A 29 0.55 27.48 11.59
C VAL A 29 1.53 27.61 12.75
N GLU A 30 2.50 28.51 12.59
CA GLU A 30 3.48 28.90 13.64
C GLU A 30 4.06 27.71 14.43
N ALA A 31 4.47 26.66 13.72
CA ALA A 31 5.04 25.47 14.34
C ALA A 31 6.50 25.72 14.78
N PRO A 32 6.90 25.22 15.97
CA PRO A 32 8.31 25.17 16.34
C PRO A 32 9.09 24.19 15.46
N ASP A 33 10.42 24.37 15.38
CA ASP A 33 11.31 23.52 14.58
C ASP A 33 11.26 22.04 15.01
N GLU A 34 11.01 21.79 16.31
CA GLU A 34 10.78 20.46 16.87
C GLU A 34 9.34 20.36 17.38
N VAL A 35 8.57 19.45 16.79
CA VAL A 35 7.21 19.12 17.21
C VAL A 35 7.24 17.73 17.84
N ALA A 36 6.75 17.61 19.06
CA ALA A 36 6.64 16.29 19.68
C ALA A 36 5.52 15.50 18.99
N PHE A 37 5.68 14.18 18.89
CA PHE A 37 4.73 13.31 18.18
C PHE A 37 3.27 13.48 18.66
N HIS A 38 3.07 13.78 19.94
CA HIS A 38 1.73 14.03 20.50
C HIS A 38 1.06 15.30 19.95
N ASP A 39 1.83 16.38 19.71
CA ASP A 39 1.32 17.63 19.13
C ASP A 39 0.95 17.44 17.65
N PHE A 40 1.74 16.64 16.93
CA PHE A 40 1.40 16.21 15.57
C PHE A 40 0.12 15.35 15.55
N ALA A 41 0.01 14.37 16.45
CA ALA A 41 -1.16 13.49 16.52
C ALA A 41 -2.46 14.25 16.82
N GLN A 42 -2.38 15.36 17.57
CA GLN A 42 -3.50 16.25 17.88
C GLN A 42 -3.74 17.30 16.78
N GLY A 43 -2.74 17.57 15.92
CA GLY A 43 -2.79 18.61 14.90
C GLY A 43 -2.70 20.02 15.48
N THR A 44 -1.98 20.18 16.60
CA THR A 44 -1.90 21.43 17.37
C THR A 44 -1.44 22.63 16.54
N TYR A 45 -0.53 22.40 15.59
CA TYR A 45 0.03 23.42 14.71
C TYR A 45 -0.50 23.31 13.28
N ASN A 46 -1.64 22.67 13.08
CA ASN A 46 -2.20 22.44 11.75
C ASN A 46 -3.62 22.99 11.63
N THR A 47 -3.88 23.62 10.50
CA THR A 47 -5.24 23.92 10.04
C THR A 47 -5.63 22.95 8.95
N PHE A 48 -6.88 22.51 8.98
CA PHE A 48 -7.43 21.51 8.08
C PHE A 48 -8.60 22.12 7.31
N SER A 49 -8.62 21.91 6.00
CA SER A 49 -9.73 22.34 5.15
C SER A 49 -9.96 21.32 4.05
N CYS A 50 -11.22 21.11 3.66
CA CYS A 50 -11.55 20.26 2.54
C CYS A 50 -12.02 21.11 1.35
N SER A 51 -11.70 20.68 0.13
CA SER A 51 -12.23 21.27 -1.12
C SER A 51 -13.76 21.28 -1.19
N CYS A 52 -14.46 20.42 -0.42
CA CYS A 52 -15.92 20.43 -0.33
C CYS A 52 -16.50 21.61 0.46
N GLY A 53 -15.65 22.47 1.03
CA GLY A 53 -16.07 23.66 1.78
C GLY A 53 -16.48 23.38 3.22
N LEU A 54 -16.42 22.13 3.69
CA LEU A 54 -16.67 21.81 5.09
C LEU A 54 -15.48 22.27 5.97
N PRO A 55 -15.72 23.09 7.00
CA PRO A 55 -14.68 23.46 7.96
C PRO A 55 -14.33 22.26 8.84
N LEU A 56 -13.04 21.90 8.89
CA LEU A 56 -12.53 20.80 9.70
C LEU A 56 -11.86 21.38 10.95
N ALA A 57 -12.56 21.33 12.08
CA ALA A 57 -12.17 22.01 13.33
C ALA A 57 -10.91 21.46 14.02
N GLY A 58 -10.24 20.47 13.42
CA GLY A 58 -9.04 19.83 13.96
C GLY A 58 -8.77 18.50 13.27
N ARG A 59 -7.67 17.85 13.67
CA ARG A 59 -7.20 16.61 13.04
C ARG A 59 -8.20 15.46 13.16
N GLU A 60 -8.89 15.32 14.29
CA GLU A 60 -9.93 14.30 14.46
C GLU A 60 -11.11 14.49 13.52
N ALA A 61 -11.56 15.74 13.34
CA ALA A 61 -12.63 16.06 12.39
C ALA A 61 -12.20 15.75 10.96
N ALA A 62 -10.96 16.09 10.60
CA ALA A 62 -10.39 15.76 9.30
C ALA A 62 -10.23 14.26 9.08
N ALA A 63 -9.79 13.50 10.09
CA ALA A 63 -9.63 12.05 10.00
C ALA A 63 -10.97 11.32 9.82
N ARG A 64 -12.00 11.76 10.55
CA ARG A 64 -13.36 11.25 10.36
C ARG A 64 -13.89 11.59 8.97
N HIS A 65 -13.71 12.83 8.51
CA HIS A 65 -14.09 13.24 7.15
C HIS A 65 -13.39 12.38 6.09
N ALA A 66 -12.08 12.17 6.23
CA ALA A 66 -11.32 11.29 5.35
C ALA A 66 -11.94 9.87 5.31
N ALA A 67 -12.21 9.27 6.47
CA ALA A 67 -12.78 7.93 6.55
C ALA A 67 -14.19 7.83 5.93
N GLU A 68 -15.05 8.83 6.13
CA GLU A 68 -16.39 8.90 5.52
C GLU A 68 -16.34 8.95 3.99
N HIS A 69 -15.23 9.45 3.43
CA HIS A 69 -15.00 9.57 1.99
C HIS A 69 -14.00 8.54 1.44
N GLY A 70 -13.74 7.45 2.18
CA GLY A 70 -12.89 6.35 1.71
C GLY A 70 -11.39 6.67 1.65
N GLN A 71 -10.96 7.74 2.31
CA GLN A 71 -9.57 8.19 2.36
C GLN A 71 -8.90 7.76 3.65
N CYS A 72 -7.59 7.49 3.57
CA CYS A 72 -6.79 7.08 4.72
C CYS A 72 -6.88 8.14 5.85
N PRO A 73 -7.39 7.79 7.05
CA PRO A 73 -7.52 8.73 8.15
C PRO A 73 -6.16 9.14 8.75
N MET A 74 -5.09 8.40 8.44
CA MET A 74 -3.75 8.67 8.96
C MET A 74 -3.05 9.80 8.19
N CYS A 75 -3.09 9.77 6.85
CA CYS A 75 -2.55 10.80 5.96
C CYS A 75 -3.60 11.73 5.35
N LEU A 76 -4.87 11.58 5.73
CA LEU A 76 -5.99 12.42 5.27
C LEU A 76 -6.13 12.45 3.74
N GLY A 77 -5.84 11.34 3.06
CA GLY A 77 -5.90 11.28 1.60
C GLY A 77 -4.59 11.59 0.88
N ALA A 78 -3.58 12.16 1.55
CA ALA A 78 -2.39 12.69 0.89
C ALA A 78 -1.39 11.61 0.41
N GLY A 79 -1.43 10.40 0.98
CA GLY A 79 -0.43 9.36 0.75
C GLY A 79 0.92 9.63 1.43
N THR A 80 1.11 10.80 2.02
CA THR A 80 2.31 11.17 2.77
C THR A 80 1.93 11.76 4.13
N ILE A 81 2.87 11.68 5.07
CA ILE A 81 2.74 12.26 6.40
C ILE A 81 3.88 13.25 6.57
N SER A 82 3.54 14.50 6.92
CA SER A 82 4.50 15.52 7.33
C SER A 82 4.38 15.71 8.83
N ILE A 83 5.37 15.23 9.58
CA ILE A 83 5.43 15.37 11.06
C ILE A 83 6.03 16.73 11.46
N THR A 84 6.88 17.30 10.60
CA THR A 84 7.40 18.67 10.71
C THR A 84 7.24 19.38 9.36
N PRO A 85 7.29 20.72 9.30
CA PRO A 85 7.20 21.46 8.03
C PRO A 85 8.25 21.08 6.99
N HIS A 86 9.34 20.43 7.39
CA HIS A 86 10.48 20.11 6.54
C HIS A 86 10.66 18.62 6.28
N ASP A 87 9.97 17.76 7.02
CA ASP A 87 10.05 16.31 6.87
C ASP A 87 8.72 15.74 6.39
N THR A 88 8.76 14.99 5.30
CA THR A 88 7.60 14.34 4.69
C THR A 88 7.97 12.91 4.31
N GLY A 89 7.34 11.95 4.98
CA GLY A 89 7.50 10.52 4.74
C GLY A 89 6.28 9.92 4.05
N GLY A 90 6.43 8.71 3.50
CA GLY A 90 5.30 7.92 3.01
C GLY A 90 4.36 7.54 4.17
N CYS A 91 3.06 7.40 3.88
CA CYS A 91 2.11 6.93 4.87
C CYS A 91 2.09 5.40 4.93
N ASP A 92 2.74 4.82 5.95
CA ASP A 92 2.77 3.36 6.15
C ASP A 92 1.36 2.76 6.32
N GLY A 93 0.44 3.51 6.94
CA GLY A 93 -0.93 3.05 7.18
C GLY A 93 -1.76 2.80 5.91
N CYS A 94 -1.35 3.32 4.75
CA CYS A 94 -2.03 3.08 3.47
C CYS A 94 -1.05 2.75 2.33
N GLY A 95 0.21 2.42 2.64
CA GLY A 95 1.25 2.22 1.62
C GLY A 95 1.51 3.44 0.74
N GLY A 96 1.18 4.63 1.23
CA GLY A 96 1.22 5.89 0.48
C GLY A 96 0.13 6.08 -0.57
N SER A 97 -0.92 5.27 -0.56
CA SER A 97 -2.03 5.37 -1.53
C SER A 97 -3.02 6.51 -1.26
N GLY A 98 -3.10 6.98 -0.01
CA GLY A 98 -4.10 7.95 0.42
C GLY A 98 -5.52 7.37 0.61
N SER A 99 -5.77 6.08 0.35
CA SER A 99 -7.11 5.47 0.43
C SER A 99 -7.25 4.51 1.62
N THR A 100 -8.46 4.36 2.16
CA THR A 100 -8.83 3.25 3.05
C THR A 100 -9.28 2.02 2.29
N GLU A 101 -9.63 2.15 1.01
CA GLU A 101 -9.93 0.97 0.22
C GLU A 101 -8.69 0.09 0.22
N PRO A 102 -8.80 -1.19 0.64
CA PRO A 102 -7.76 -2.12 0.33
C PRO A 102 -7.68 -2.12 -1.19
N ARG A 103 -6.60 -1.55 -1.73
CA ARG A 103 -6.22 -1.94 -3.07
C ARG A 103 -6.07 -3.44 -2.93
N THR A 104 -6.99 -4.19 -3.53
CA THR A 104 -6.53 -5.29 -4.36
C THR A 104 -5.51 -4.62 -5.26
N VAL A 105 -4.25 -4.63 -4.82
CA VAL A 105 -3.14 -4.52 -5.73
C VAL A 105 -3.34 -5.81 -6.53
N THR A 106 -4.21 -5.74 -7.54
CA THR A 106 -4.03 -6.53 -8.75
C THR A 106 -2.69 -6.03 -9.24
N VAL A 107 -1.67 -6.66 -8.67
CA VAL A 107 -0.30 -6.53 -9.07
C VAL A 107 -0.36 -6.95 -10.54
N GLU A 108 -0.42 -5.97 -11.44
CA GLU A 108 -0.04 -6.19 -12.84
C GLU A 108 1.48 -6.33 -12.96
N ALA A 109 2.18 -6.83 -11.93
CA ALA A 109 3.31 -7.67 -12.26
C ALA A 109 2.69 -8.88 -12.94
N ARG A 110 2.98 -9.05 -14.24
CA ARG A 110 2.67 -10.30 -14.93
C ARG A 110 3.50 -11.40 -14.26
N VAL A 111 2.99 -11.91 -13.14
CA VAL A 111 3.52 -13.07 -12.43
C VAL A 111 3.09 -14.28 -13.24
N THR A 112 3.89 -14.61 -14.24
CA THR A 112 3.67 -15.80 -15.06
C THR A 112 4.16 -17.03 -14.29
N GLU A 113 3.68 -18.21 -14.67
CA GLU A 113 4.20 -19.46 -14.10
C GLU A 113 5.71 -19.61 -14.32
N SER A 114 6.23 -19.13 -15.45
CA SER A 114 7.67 -19.11 -15.72
C SER A 114 8.44 -18.24 -14.73
N PHE A 115 7.92 -17.05 -14.41
CA PHE A 115 8.51 -16.17 -13.41
C PHE A 115 8.55 -16.83 -12.02
N VAL A 116 7.43 -17.42 -11.61
CA VAL A 116 7.31 -18.16 -10.34
C VAL A 116 8.34 -19.28 -10.28
N ARG A 117 8.54 -20.01 -11.39
CA ARG A 117 9.52 -21.09 -11.49
C ARG A 117 10.96 -20.57 -11.40
N GLU A 118 11.30 -19.52 -12.13
CA GLU A 118 12.62 -18.89 -12.10
C GLU A 118 12.98 -18.32 -10.73
N VAL A 119 12.03 -17.64 -10.06
CA VAL A 119 12.24 -17.17 -8.69
C VAL A 119 12.41 -18.35 -7.74
N ALA A 120 11.56 -19.38 -7.88
CA ALA A 120 11.69 -20.58 -7.09
C ALA A 120 13.01 -21.31 -7.34
N GLU A 121 13.67 -21.23 -8.49
CA GLU A 121 14.97 -21.89 -8.70
C GLU A 121 16.14 -21.20 -7.96
N LEU A 122 15.97 -19.94 -7.57
CA LEU A 122 17.02 -19.15 -6.93
C LEU A 122 16.98 -19.18 -5.41
N LEU A 123 15.82 -19.55 -4.86
CA LEU A 123 15.67 -19.72 -3.42
C LEU A 123 16.47 -20.96 -2.99
N PRO A 124 17.17 -20.91 -1.84
CA PRO A 124 17.94 -22.04 -1.34
C PRO A 124 17.05 -23.26 -1.01
N ASP A 125 17.68 -24.39 -0.70
CA ASP A 125 17.00 -25.62 -0.29
C ASP A 125 16.17 -25.42 1.00
N GLU A 126 16.63 -24.53 1.88
CA GLU A 126 15.90 -24.04 3.04
C GLU A 126 15.95 -22.50 3.04
N PHE A 127 14.81 -21.82 3.16
CA PHE A 127 14.69 -20.37 3.00
C PHE A 127 13.64 -19.75 3.94
N GLY A 128 13.80 -18.47 4.26
CA GLY A 128 12.83 -17.64 5.00
C GLY A 128 12.07 -16.66 4.09
N LEU A 129 11.13 -15.90 4.67
CA LEU A 129 10.42 -14.83 3.96
C LEU A 129 11.39 -13.74 3.50
N THR A 130 12.40 -13.44 4.32
CA THR A 130 13.46 -12.47 3.99
C THR A 130 14.20 -12.84 2.69
N ASP A 131 14.51 -14.12 2.50
CA ASP A 131 15.17 -14.60 1.27
C ASP A 131 14.26 -14.41 0.04
N VAL A 132 12.96 -14.65 0.21
CA VAL A 132 11.97 -14.46 -0.86
C VAL A 132 11.87 -13.00 -1.27
N VAL A 133 11.78 -12.09 -0.29
CA VAL A 133 11.74 -10.65 -0.51
C VAL A 133 13.01 -10.19 -1.24
N ALA A 134 14.18 -10.58 -0.78
CA ALA A 134 15.45 -10.19 -1.39
C ALA A 134 15.57 -10.61 -2.88
N VAL A 135 15.09 -11.81 -3.23
CA VAL A 135 15.08 -12.26 -4.64
C VAL A 135 14.08 -11.46 -5.49
N LEU A 136 12.95 -11.07 -4.92
CA LEU A 136 11.88 -10.36 -5.63
C LEU A 136 12.15 -8.86 -5.80
N GLU A 137 12.81 -8.20 -4.85
CA GLU A 137 13.14 -6.77 -4.89
C GLU A 137 13.97 -6.40 -6.14
N GLY A 138 14.85 -7.28 -6.60
CA GLY A 138 15.64 -7.08 -7.82
C GLY A 138 14.89 -7.34 -9.13
N ARG A 139 13.64 -7.82 -9.08
CA ARG A 139 12.90 -8.37 -10.25
C ARG A 139 11.55 -7.75 -10.49
N LEU A 140 10.93 -7.23 -9.44
CA LEU A 140 9.64 -6.57 -9.52
C LEU A 140 9.84 -5.06 -9.61
N ARG A 141 9.04 -4.41 -10.44
CA ARG A 141 8.84 -2.96 -10.38
C ARG A 141 7.63 -2.71 -9.51
N GLY A 142 7.82 -2.14 -8.33
CA GLY A 142 6.75 -1.88 -7.37
C GLY A 142 7.29 -1.44 -6.00
N GLY A 143 6.39 -1.00 -5.11
CA GLY A 143 6.74 -0.73 -3.71
C GLY A 143 6.81 -2.01 -2.87
N VAL A 144 7.18 -1.86 -1.60
CA VAL A 144 7.33 -2.97 -0.63
C VAL A 144 6.07 -3.85 -0.57
N GLU A 145 4.87 -3.25 -0.62
CA GLU A 145 3.60 -3.99 -0.60
C GLU A 145 3.44 -4.94 -1.79
N THR A 146 3.88 -4.53 -2.98
CA THR A 146 3.85 -5.38 -4.19
C THR A 146 4.76 -6.58 -3.99
N VAL A 147 5.97 -6.36 -3.47
CA VAL A 147 6.95 -7.43 -3.22
C VAL A 147 6.40 -8.43 -2.21
N LEU A 148 5.83 -7.95 -1.09
CA LEU A 148 5.24 -8.80 -0.06
C LEU A 148 4.03 -9.59 -0.57
N SER A 149 3.16 -8.96 -1.37
CA SER A 149 1.99 -9.63 -1.96
C SER A 149 2.41 -10.76 -2.90
N VAL A 150 3.43 -10.52 -3.75
CA VAL A 150 3.97 -11.55 -4.65
C VAL A 150 4.70 -12.64 -3.86
N ALA A 151 5.44 -12.29 -2.81
CA ALA A 151 6.10 -13.26 -1.94
C ALA A 151 5.10 -14.22 -1.31
N ALA A 152 4.02 -13.70 -0.72
CA ALA A 152 2.96 -14.51 -0.14
C ALA A 152 2.29 -15.43 -1.18
N GLY A 153 2.00 -14.91 -2.38
CA GLY A 153 1.43 -15.68 -3.48
C GLY A 153 2.34 -16.80 -3.97
N LEU A 154 3.65 -16.53 -4.11
CA LEU A 154 4.67 -17.50 -4.50
C LEU A 154 4.78 -18.64 -3.49
N ILE A 155 4.91 -18.32 -2.20
CA ILE A 155 5.00 -19.31 -1.13
C ILE A 155 3.76 -20.19 -1.15
N ARG A 156 2.57 -19.59 -1.20
CA ARG A 156 1.31 -20.32 -1.23
C ARG A 156 1.20 -21.24 -2.44
N TYR A 157 1.64 -20.77 -3.62
CA TYR A 157 1.67 -21.57 -4.83
C TYR A 157 2.57 -22.80 -4.66
N LEU A 158 3.79 -22.64 -4.12
CA LEU A 158 4.73 -23.73 -3.93
C LEU A 158 4.26 -24.75 -2.89
N GLU A 159 3.60 -24.31 -1.81
CA GLU A 159 3.00 -25.19 -0.82
C GLU A 159 1.88 -26.04 -1.43
N VAL A 160 0.97 -25.43 -2.18
CA VAL A 160 -0.14 -26.14 -2.84
C VAL A 160 0.37 -27.16 -3.85
N GLN A 161 1.49 -26.89 -4.51
CA GLN A 161 2.16 -27.84 -5.40
C GLN A 161 2.96 -28.92 -4.67
N GLY A 162 3.02 -28.91 -3.33
CA GLY A 162 3.79 -29.85 -2.54
C GLY A 162 5.30 -29.75 -2.74
N ARG A 163 5.79 -28.59 -3.21
CA ARG A 163 7.22 -28.35 -3.50
C ARG A 163 7.99 -27.85 -2.29
N ILE A 164 7.29 -27.28 -1.31
CA ILE A 164 7.88 -26.78 -0.07
C ILE A 164 6.99 -27.14 1.11
N VAL A 165 7.57 -27.17 2.30
CA VAL A 165 6.87 -27.35 3.58
C VAL A 165 7.39 -26.38 4.62
N LEU A 166 6.49 -25.85 5.44
CA LEU A 166 6.82 -24.96 6.55
C LEU A 166 7.49 -25.76 7.69
N CYS A 167 8.63 -25.26 8.19
CA CYS A 167 9.41 -25.83 9.30
C CYS A 167 8.74 -25.61 10.68
N THR A 168 7.42 -25.76 10.77
CA THR A 168 6.69 -25.80 12.05
C THR A 168 6.02 -27.15 12.27
N ALA A 169 6.17 -28.08 11.32
CA ALA A 169 5.72 -29.45 11.46
C ALA A 169 6.75 -30.27 12.27
N PRO A 170 6.33 -31.15 13.19
CA PRO A 170 7.23 -31.97 14.01
C PRO A 170 8.20 -32.84 13.19
N ASP A 171 7.86 -33.11 11.93
CA ASP A 171 8.63 -33.95 11.01
C ASP A 171 9.68 -33.18 10.18
N HIS A 172 9.70 -31.84 10.25
CA HIS A 172 10.57 -30.99 9.44
C HIS A 172 11.32 -29.98 10.30
N LEU A 173 12.53 -30.37 10.71
CA LEU A 173 13.43 -29.54 11.50
C LEU A 173 14.37 -28.72 10.60
N PRO A 174 14.69 -27.48 10.98
CA PRO A 174 15.75 -26.70 10.34
C PRO A 174 17.10 -27.43 10.33
N ALA A 175 17.95 -27.16 9.34
CA ALA A 175 19.29 -27.73 9.29
C ALA A 175 20.16 -27.32 10.51
N ASP A 176 21.19 -28.10 10.82
CA ASP A 176 22.10 -27.81 11.93
C ASP A 176 22.70 -26.40 11.82
N GLY A 177 22.56 -25.62 12.90
CA GLY A 177 23.04 -24.23 12.97
C GLY A 177 22.03 -23.18 12.49
N VAL A 178 20.88 -23.60 11.95
CA VAL A 178 19.79 -22.69 11.60
C VAL A 178 18.95 -22.37 12.83
N ARG A 179 18.71 -21.08 13.09
CA ARG A 179 17.73 -20.64 14.08
C ARG A 179 16.39 -20.33 13.42
N GLN A 180 15.33 -20.93 13.93
CA GLN A 180 13.97 -20.54 13.61
C GLN A 180 13.64 -19.26 14.38
N HIS A 181 13.27 -18.20 13.65
CA HIS A 181 12.75 -16.97 14.23
C HIS A 181 11.24 -16.97 14.05
N TYR A 182 10.49 -16.67 15.11
CA TYR A 182 9.02 -16.56 15.01
C TYR A 182 8.59 -15.45 14.05
N ASP A 183 9.45 -14.44 13.87
CA ASP A 183 9.21 -13.30 12.99
C ASP A 183 9.62 -13.58 11.53
N ASP A 184 10.31 -14.68 11.25
CA ASP A 184 10.71 -15.10 9.90
C ASP A 184 10.49 -16.63 9.71
N PRO A 185 9.27 -17.05 9.31
CA PRO A 185 8.98 -18.46 9.07
C PRO A 185 9.93 -19.07 8.03
N ARG A 186 10.25 -20.36 8.21
CA ARG A 186 11.21 -21.11 7.38
C ARG A 186 10.49 -22.17 6.57
N TRP A 187 10.88 -22.35 5.31
CA TRP A 187 10.40 -23.42 4.44
C TRP A 187 11.55 -24.28 3.92
N ILE A 188 11.29 -25.58 3.75
CA ILE A 188 12.20 -26.55 3.16
C ILE A 188 11.64 -27.01 1.81
N ARG A 189 12.51 -27.16 0.81
CA ARG A 189 12.15 -27.80 -0.46
C ARG A 189 11.93 -29.29 -0.27
N ILE A 190 10.78 -29.76 -0.75
CA ILE A 190 10.52 -31.18 -0.92
C ILE A 190 10.98 -31.56 -2.32
N ARG A 191 11.97 -32.44 -2.41
CA ARG A 191 12.30 -33.09 -3.67
C ARG A 191 11.24 -34.16 -3.92
N ALA A 192 10.55 -34.09 -5.06
CA ALA A 192 9.72 -35.20 -5.50
C ALA A 192 10.60 -36.44 -5.58
N MET A 193 10.19 -37.52 -4.88
CA MET A 193 10.79 -38.85 -5.02
C MET A 193 10.46 -39.44 -6.39
#